data_AF-A0A0W0VMI4-F1
#
_entry.id   AF-A0A0W0VMI4-F1
#
_cell.length_a   1.000
_cell.length_b   1.000
_cell.length_c   1.000
_cell.angle_alpha   90.00
_cell.angle_beta   90.00
_cell.angle_gamma   90.00
#
_symmetry.space_group_name_H-M   'P 1'
#
loop_
_entity.id
_entity.type
_entity.pdbx_description
1 polymer ?
#
loop_
_entity_poly.entity_id
_entity_poly.type
_entity_poly.pdbx_seq_one_letter_code
_entity_poly.pdbx_strand_id
1 'polypeptide(L)'
;MATATLKLFFAISILAVVLLAGWYPFKRRLAANEHFDFPLGETLATGVFLGAALLHMLPESNAMFAQMGYEYPFAYIITGIIFLIFLWFEHLGRELYHHQDSSHPAFALLAWLMLSFHSLVLGTALGFTHDYPVIIMLFLAIITHKWAESFAIAVQLNKTSLSTAKSLAFFLAFALMTPLGIFIGWYFGHGMETHSLFDPILIAASAGTFLYLGTLHGLERCVMVERCCNLNHFSFVIIGFLLMASVAAYV
;
A
#
# COMPACT_ATOMS: atom_id res chain seq x y z
N MET A 1 -23.20 15.73 12.41
CA MET A 1 -22.11 16.32 13.24
C MET A 1 -21.23 15.24 13.86
N ALA A 2 -21.77 14.23 14.55
CA ALA A 2 -20.95 13.19 15.19
C ALA A 2 -20.11 12.32 14.20
N THR A 3 -20.65 11.97 13.02
CA THR A 3 -19.88 11.25 11.97
C THR A 3 -18.71 12.07 11.42
N ALA A 4 -18.85 13.39 11.31
CA ALA A 4 -17.79 14.27 10.82
C ALA A 4 -16.61 14.34 11.81
N THR A 5 -16.90 14.47 13.10
CA THR A 5 -15.88 14.44 14.16
C THR A 5 -15.14 13.10 14.19
N LEU A 6 -15.86 11.98 14.00
CA LEU A 6 -15.27 10.65 13.92
C LEU A 6 -14.34 10.51 12.71
N LYS A 7 -14.80 10.91 11.51
CA LYS A 7 -13.99 10.89 10.28
C LYS A 7 -12.72 11.74 10.41
N LEU A 8 -12.82 12.91 11.05
CA LEU A 8 -11.66 13.76 11.32
C LEU A 8 -10.67 13.07 12.27
N PHE A 9 -11.16 12.47 13.36
CA PHE A 9 -10.31 11.70 14.29
C PHE A 9 -9.60 10.54 13.58
N PHE A 10 -10.30 9.80 12.72
CA PHE A 10 -9.72 8.72 11.91
C PHE A 10 -8.69 9.23 10.90
N ALA A 11 -8.96 10.34 10.22
CA ALA A 11 -8.00 10.97 9.31
C ALA A 11 -6.70 11.37 10.02
N ILE A 12 -6.80 11.99 11.20
CA ILE A 12 -5.65 12.38 12.02
C ILE A 12 -4.89 11.14 12.51
N SER A 13 -5.60 10.12 12.97
CA SER A 13 -5.01 8.87 13.46
C SER A 13 -4.24 8.13 12.36
N ILE A 14 -4.83 8.02 11.17
CA ILE A 14 -4.18 7.42 9.99
C ILE A 14 -2.95 8.24 9.61
N LEU A 15 -3.07 9.58 9.52
CA LEU A 15 -1.94 10.44 9.19
C LEU A 15 -0.79 10.29 10.20
N ALA A 16 -1.10 10.22 11.50
CA ALA A 16 -0.10 10.01 12.53
C ALA A 16 0.61 8.66 12.35
N VAL A 17 -0.13 7.57 12.11
CA VAL A 17 0.44 6.25 11.84
C VAL A 17 1.33 6.25 10.61
N VAL A 18 0.89 6.87 9.52
CA VAL A 18 1.67 7.00 8.28
C VAL A 18 2.97 7.74 8.56
N LEU A 19 2.90 8.92 9.18
CA LEU A 19 4.09 9.73 9.46
C LEU A 19 5.06 9.00 10.41
N LEU A 20 4.56 8.35 11.46
CA LEU A 20 5.41 7.61 12.42
C LEU A 20 6.11 6.42 11.75
N ALA A 21 5.38 5.62 10.97
CA ALA A 21 5.93 4.44 10.29
C ALA A 21 6.98 4.83 9.24
N GLY A 22 6.74 5.89 8.47
CA GLY A 22 7.67 6.35 7.43
C GLY A 22 8.83 7.23 7.94
N TRP A 23 8.67 7.91 9.08
CA TRP A 23 9.75 8.71 9.69
C TRP A 23 10.96 7.84 10.07
N TYR A 24 10.72 6.60 10.47
CA TYR A 24 11.79 5.70 10.91
C TYR A 24 12.85 5.44 9.81
N PRO A 25 12.49 5.08 8.56
CA PRO A 25 13.42 5.05 7.43
C PRO A 25 14.16 6.37 7.14
N PHE A 26 13.44 7.50 7.14
CA PHE A 26 14.05 8.81 6.84
C PHE A 26 15.06 9.27 7.90
N LYS A 27 14.74 9.06 9.19
CA LYS A 27 15.64 9.38 10.30
C LYS A 27 16.97 8.65 10.16
N ARG A 28 16.94 7.39 9.74
CA ARG A 28 18.14 6.56 9.54
C ARG A 28 18.98 7.04 8.36
N ARG A 29 18.35 7.36 7.22
CA ARG A 29 19.04 7.94 6.04
C ARG A 29 19.74 9.28 6.35
N LEU A 30 19.15 10.08 7.24
CA LEU A 30 19.76 11.35 7.67
C LEU A 30 20.91 11.16 8.66
N ALA A 31 20.88 10.09 9.46
CA ALA A 31 21.88 9.82 10.50
C ALA A 31 23.14 9.12 9.97
N ALA A 32 23.00 8.28 8.96
CA ALA A 32 24.12 7.63 8.27
C ALA A 32 23.90 7.82 6.77
N ASN A 33 24.88 8.36 6.04
CA ASN A 33 24.85 8.53 4.58
C ASN A 33 24.89 7.19 3.81
N GLU A 34 24.45 6.09 4.43
CA GLU A 34 24.48 4.73 3.89
C GLU A 34 23.09 4.10 3.86
N HIS A 35 22.88 3.17 2.92
CA HIS A 35 21.66 2.40 2.79
C HIS A 35 21.53 1.41 3.96
N PHE A 36 20.42 1.50 4.70
CA PHE A 36 20.12 0.60 5.81
C PHE A 36 18.94 -0.31 5.46
N ASP A 37 19.11 -1.60 5.75
CA ASP A 37 18.02 -2.58 5.69
C ASP A 37 17.25 -2.59 7.01
N PHE A 38 15.95 -2.91 6.92
CA PHE A 38 15.06 -3.01 8.05
C PHE A 38 14.41 -4.40 8.12
N PRO A 39 15.17 -5.46 8.49
CA PRO A 39 14.78 -6.84 8.22
C PRO A 39 13.44 -7.23 8.87
N LEU A 40 13.23 -6.80 10.12
CA LEU A 40 12.01 -7.10 10.87
C LEU A 40 10.78 -6.36 10.32
N GLY A 41 10.94 -5.07 10.00
CA GLY A 41 9.86 -4.25 9.47
C GLY A 41 9.47 -4.67 8.05
N GLU A 42 10.46 -4.96 7.21
CA GLU A 42 10.26 -5.40 5.83
C GLU A 42 9.60 -6.78 5.76
N THR A 43 10.00 -7.74 6.59
CA THR A 43 9.37 -9.08 6.65
C THR A 43 7.92 -9.04 7.14
N LEU A 44 7.64 -8.28 8.20
CA LEU A 44 6.26 -8.11 8.68
C LEU A 44 5.39 -7.40 7.64
N ALA A 45 5.90 -6.31 7.04
CA ALA A 45 5.19 -5.58 5.99
C ALA A 45 4.94 -6.44 4.74
N THR A 46 5.88 -7.32 4.38
CA THR A 46 5.74 -8.27 3.27
C THR A 46 4.53 -9.20 3.50
N GLY A 47 4.40 -9.77 4.70
CA GLY A 47 3.24 -10.59 5.07
C GLY A 47 1.92 -9.82 5.01
N VAL A 48 1.93 -8.58 5.53
CA VAL A 48 0.76 -7.69 5.46
C VAL A 48 0.38 -7.38 4.02
N PHE A 49 1.34 -7.11 3.13
CA PHE A 49 1.04 -6.86 1.73
C PHE A 49 0.46 -8.05 1.00
N LEU A 50 1.02 -9.24 1.24
CA LEU A 50 0.50 -10.48 0.68
C LEU A 50 -0.94 -10.73 1.14
N GLY A 51 -1.21 -10.53 2.43
CA GLY A 51 -2.56 -10.65 2.99
C GLY A 51 -3.54 -9.61 2.44
N ALA A 52 -3.13 -8.34 2.40
CA ALA A 52 -3.96 -7.25 1.87
C ALA A 52 -4.32 -7.45 0.38
N ALA A 53 -3.35 -7.88 -0.44
CA ALA A 53 -3.59 -8.18 -1.85
C ALA A 53 -4.62 -9.31 -2.03
N LEU A 54 -4.40 -10.45 -1.36
CA LEU A 54 -5.17 -11.68 -1.62
C LEU A 54 -6.50 -11.74 -0.87
N LEU A 55 -6.59 -11.18 0.33
CA LEU A 55 -7.73 -11.37 1.23
C LEU A 55 -8.65 -10.16 1.30
N HIS A 56 -8.20 -9.00 0.83
CA HIS A 56 -8.97 -7.77 0.89
C HIS A 56 -9.20 -7.17 -0.50
N MET A 57 -8.14 -6.71 -1.16
CA MET A 57 -8.27 -5.86 -2.35
C MET A 57 -8.71 -6.63 -3.60
N LEU A 58 -8.11 -7.81 -3.85
CA LEU A 58 -8.50 -8.63 -5.01
C LEU A 58 -9.95 -9.15 -4.90
N PRO A 59 -10.39 -9.73 -3.75
CA PRO A 59 -11.79 -10.11 -3.55
C PRO A 59 -12.76 -8.93 -3.67
N GLU A 60 -12.42 -7.77 -3.09
CA GLU A 60 -13.25 -6.55 -3.14
C GLU A 60 -13.44 -6.07 -4.58
N SER A 61 -12.35 -5.90 -5.34
CA SER A 61 -12.43 -5.52 -6.74
C SER A 61 -13.26 -6.52 -7.56
N ASN A 62 -13.10 -7.83 -7.31
CA ASN A 62 -13.88 -8.85 -7.99
C ASN A 62 -15.39 -8.75 -7.66
N ALA A 63 -15.73 -8.49 -6.40
CA ALA A 63 -17.12 -8.27 -5.98
C ALA A 63 -17.72 -7.03 -6.66
N MET A 64 -16.94 -5.94 -6.80
CA MET A 64 -17.38 -4.73 -7.49
C MET A 64 -17.65 -4.98 -8.98
N PHE A 65 -16.78 -5.71 -9.69
CA PHE A 65 -17.04 -6.12 -11.08
C PHE A 65 -18.30 -7.00 -11.20
N ALA A 66 -18.48 -7.96 -10.29
CA ALA A 66 -19.65 -8.83 -10.27
C ALA A 66 -20.95 -8.05 -10.01
N GLN A 67 -20.93 -7.07 -9.09
CA GLN A 67 -22.07 -6.18 -8.82
C GLN A 67 -22.45 -5.33 -10.04
N MET A 68 -21.49 -5.02 -10.91
CA MET A 68 -21.71 -4.32 -12.18
C MET A 68 -22.12 -5.26 -13.33
N GLY A 69 -22.30 -6.56 -13.08
CA GLY A 69 -22.72 -7.54 -14.09
C GLY A 69 -21.59 -8.14 -14.93
N TYR A 70 -20.33 -7.93 -14.56
CA TYR A 70 -19.19 -8.56 -15.23
C TYR A 70 -18.85 -9.90 -14.56
N GLU A 71 -19.22 -11.01 -15.19
CA GLU A 71 -18.91 -12.37 -14.69
C GLU A 71 -17.48 -12.83 -15.05
N TYR A 72 -16.83 -12.15 -15.99
CA TYR A 72 -15.46 -12.44 -16.39
C TYR A 72 -14.46 -11.91 -15.34
N PRO A 73 -13.37 -12.64 -15.00
CA PRO A 73 -12.48 -12.33 -13.86
C PRO A 73 -11.52 -11.16 -14.13
N PHE A 74 -12.06 -9.98 -14.46
CA PHE A 74 -11.28 -8.77 -14.78
C PHE A 74 -10.35 -8.34 -13.64
N ALA A 75 -10.81 -8.44 -12.38
CA ALA A 75 -9.99 -8.12 -11.22
C ALA A 75 -8.67 -8.92 -11.19
N TYR A 76 -8.74 -10.21 -11.47
CA TYR A 76 -7.58 -11.11 -11.49
C TYR A 76 -6.64 -10.80 -12.66
N ILE A 77 -7.19 -10.50 -13.84
CA ILE A 77 -6.40 -10.14 -15.02
C ILE A 77 -5.65 -8.84 -14.80
N ILE A 78 -6.33 -7.80 -14.30
CA ILE A 78 -5.71 -6.50 -14.00
C ILE A 78 -4.63 -6.64 -12.93
N THR A 79 -4.92 -7.40 -11.87
CA THR A 79 -3.94 -7.73 -10.82
C THR A 79 -2.69 -8.40 -11.39
N GLY A 80 -2.87 -9.41 -12.26
CA GLY A 80 -1.78 -10.11 -12.92
C GLY A 80 -0.98 -9.23 -13.87
N ILE A 81 -1.64 -8.38 -14.67
CA ILE A 81 -0.98 -7.43 -15.57
C ILE A 81 -0.10 -6.47 -14.78
N ILE A 82 -0.62 -5.87 -13.71
CA ILE A 82 0.16 -4.92 -12.90
C ILE A 82 1.33 -5.63 -12.21
N PHE A 83 1.10 -6.82 -11.66
CA PHE A 83 2.18 -7.65 -11.10
C PHE A 83 3.32 -7.86 -12.11
N LEU A 84 2.99 -8.24 -13.35
CA LEU A 84 3.97 -8.46 -14.42
C LEU A 84 4.66 -7.15 -14.88
N ILE A 85 3.95 -6.03 -14.87
CA ILE A 85 4.54 -4.72 -15.17
C ILE A 85 5.58 -4.36 -14.11
N PHE A 86 5.28 -4.54 -12.82
CA PHE A 86 6.26 -4.30 -11.76
C PHE A 86 7.48 -5.22 -11.88
N LEU A 87 7.27 -6.51 -12.16
CA LEU A 87 8.35 -7.46 -12.45
C LEU A 87 9.23 -6.96 -13.60
N TRP A 88 8.62 -6.53 -14.70
CA TRP A 88 9.34 -6.04 -15.86
C TRP A 88 10.14 -4.77 -15.54
N PHE A 89 9.57 -3.82 -14.80
CA PHE A 89 10.29 -2.60 -14.37
C PHE A 89 11.47 -2.91 -13.45
N GLU A 90 11.33 -3.87 -12.53
CA GLU A 90 12.46 -4.29 -11.69
C GLU A 90 13.55 -4.96 -12.53
N HIS A 91 13.19 -5.87 -13.43
CA HIS A 91 14.17 -6.55 -14.29
C HIS A 91 14.87 -5.58 -15.23
N LEU A 92 14.12 -4.69 -15.89
CA LEU A 92 14.66 -3.63 -16.74
C LEU A 92 15.59 -2.70 -15.96
N GLY A 93 15.24 -2.38 -14.70
CA GLY A 93 16.09 -1.61 -13.80
C GLY A 93 17.40 -2.31 -13.46
N ARG A 94 17.40 -3.64 -13.27
CA ARG A 94 18.63 -4.41 -13.01
C ARG A 94 19.53 -4.47 -14.26
N GLU A 95 18.96 -4.75 -15.43
CA GLU A 95 19.70 -4.93 -16.68
C GLU A 95 20.33 -3.62 -17.20
N LEU A 96 19.57 -2.52 -17.21
CA LEU A 96 20.06 -1.24 -17.72
C LEU A 96 21.14 -0.58 -16.84
N TYR A 97 21.23 -0.95 -15.56
CA TYR A 97 22.03 -0.24 -14.56
C TYR A 97 23.13 -1.10 -13.92
N HIS A 98 23.68 -2.06 -14.66
CA HIS A 98 24.79 -2.93 -14.21
C HIS A 98 26.07 -2.21 -13.71
N HIS A 99 26.17 -0.88 -13.76
CA HIS A 99 27.39 -0.10 -13.45
C HIS A 99 27.23 1.08 -12.47
N GLN A 100 26.07 1.29 -11.83
CA GLN A 100 25.95 2.32 -10.78
C GLN A 100 25.12 1.81 -9.59
N ASP A 101 25.67 1.86 -8.39
CA ASP A 101 25.09 1.44 -7.09
C ASP A 101 23.80 2.19 -6.67
N SER A 102 23.14 2.90 -7.58
CA SER A 102 21.94 3.69 -7.31
C SER A 102 20.74 3.17 -8.09
N SER A 103 19.70 2.74 -7.38
CA SER A 103 18.47 2.27 -8.02
C SER A 103 17.70 3.43 -8.69
N HIS A 104 17.27 3.20 -9.93
CA HIS A 104 16.51 4.19 -10.69
C HIS A 104 15.13 4.42 -10.05
N PRO A 105 14.64 5.67 -9.94
CA PRO A 105 13.43 5.99 -9.21
C PRO A 105 12.13 5.47 -9.86
N ALA A 106 12.17 5.01 -11.11
CA ALA A 106 10.98 4.60 -11.86
C ALA A 106 10.10 3.58 -11.10
N PHE A 107 10.72 2.54 -10.54
CA PHE A 107 10.02 1.53 -9.76
C PHE A 107 9.33 2.14 -8.53
N ALA A 108 10.07 2.90 -7.72
CA ALA A 108 9.55 3.53 -6.50
C ALA A 108 8.47 4.59 -6.81
N LEU A 109 8.60 5.32 -7.92
CA LEU A 109 7.61 6.30 -8.36
C LEU A 109 6.34 5.65 -8.90
N LEU A 110 6.45 4.52 -9.60
CA LEU A 110 5.29 3.73 -10.03
C LEU A 110 4.53 3.17 -8.83
N ALA A 111 5.25 2.58 -7.86
CA ALA A 111 4.68 2.13 -6.60
C ALA A 111 4.00 3.29 -5.86
N TRP A 112 4.71 4.41 -5.69
CA TRP A 112 4.17 5.62 -5.07
C TRP A 112 2.88 6.10 -5.74
N LEU A 113 2.83 6.11 -7.09
CA LEU A 113 1.66 6.57 -7.84
C LEU A 113 0.46 5.66 -7.59
N MET A 114 0.61 4.35 -7.80
CA MET A 114 -0.48 3.37 -7.62
C MET A 114 -1.00 3.38 -6.18
N LEU A 115 -0.09 3.36 -5.19
CA LEU A 115 -0.41 3.38 -3.78
C LEU A 115 -1.03 4.71 -3.32
N SER A 116 -0.64 5.84 -3.92
CA SER A 116 -1.28 7.14 -3.66
C SER A 116 -2.73 7.18 -4.14
N PHE A 117 -3.02 6.67 -5.34
CA PHE A 117 -4.39 6.59 -5.82
C PHE A 117 -5.22 5.60 -5.00
N HIS A 118 -4.67 4.44 -4.65
CA HIS A 118 -5.30 3.49 -3.74
C HIS A 118 -5.71 4.14 -2.42
N SER A 119 -4.77 4.87 -1.82
CA SER A 119 -4.98 5.62 -0.57
C SER A 119 -6.09 6.65 -0.67
N LEU A 120 -6.22 7.30 -1.83
CA LEU A 120 -7.22 8.31 -2.11
C LEU A 120 -8.61 7.68 -2.27
N VAL A 121 -8.72 6.58 -3.01
CA VAL A 121 -9.99 5.85 -3.23
C VAL A 121 -10.52 5.31 -1.89
N LEU A 122 -9.68 4.62 -1.10
CA LEU A 122 -10.08 4.12 0.22
C LEU A 122 -10.46 5.25 1.19
N GLY A 123 -9.70 6.34 1.19
CA GLY A 123 -10.03 7.52 1.99
C GLY A 123 -11.40 8.09 1.60
N THR A 124 -11.67 8.18 0.29
CA THR A 124 -12.94 8.68 -0.24
C THR A 124 -14.10 7.77 0.15
N ALA A 125 -13.94 6.45 0.08
CA ALA A 125 -14.94 5.48 0.53
C ALA A 125 -15.29 5.71 2.01
N LEU A 126 -14.29 5.77 2.90
CA LEU A 126 -14.49 6.05 4.34
C LEU A 126 -15.15 7.43 4.57
N GLY A 127 -14.76 8.43 3.77
CA GLY A 127 -15.34 9.77 3.81
C GLY A 127 -16.81 9.81 3.38
N PHE A 128 -17.20 8.98 2.42
CA PHE A 128 -18.55 8.91 1.86
C PHE A 128 -19.53 8.17 2.79
N THR A 129 -19.08 7.11 3.47
CA THR A 129 -19.92 6.27 4.32
C THR A 129 -20.58 7.04 5.47
N HIS A 130 -21.87 6.84 5.70
CA HIS A 130 -22.62 7.47 6.80
C HIS A 130 -22.89 6.54 7.99
N ASP A 131 -22.88 5.23 7.77
CA ASP A 131 -23.15 4.23 8.80
C ASP A 131 -21.96 4.02 9.72
N TYR A 132 -22.14 4.29 11.02
CA TYR A 132 -21.06 4.17 12.03
C TYR A 132 -20.34 2.81 12.02
N PRO A 133 -21.03 1.66 11.96
CA PRO A 133 -20.35 0.37 11.91
C PRO A 133 -19.43 0.25 10.69
N VAL A 134 -19.89 0.69 9.52
CA VAL A 134 -19.12 0.62 8.27
C VAL A 134 -17.93 1.58 8.28
N ILE A 135 -18.09 2.79 8.84
CA ILE A 135 -16.97 3.73 9.02
C ILE A 135 -15.88 3.10 9.92
N ILE A 136 -16.28 2.44 11.01
CA ILE A 136 -15.32 1.78 11.92
C ILE A 136 -14.64 0.59 11.23
N MET A 137 -15.39 -0.25 10.50
CA MET A 137 -14.83 -1.38 9.75
C MET A 137 -13.81 -0.92 8.71
N LEU A 138 -14.13 0.10 7.90
CA LEU A 138 -13.21 0.67 6.92
C LEU A 138 -11.96 1.28 7.59
N PHE A 139 -12.12 1.98 8.71
CA PHE A 139 -10.96 2.50 9.46
C PHE A 139 -10.04 1.38 9.95
N LEU A 140 -10.61 0.30 10.51
CA LEU A 140 -9.85 -0.87 10.97
C LEU A 140 -9.16 -1.57 9.81
N ALA A 141 -9.83 -1.74 8.67
CA ALA A 141 -9.23 -2.30 7.45
C ALA A 141 -8.02 -1.47 6.99
N ILE A 142 -8.19 -0.14 6.92
CA ILE A 142 -7.13 0.79 6.50
C ILE A 142 -5.95 0.74 7.47
N ILE A 143 -6.16 1.02 8.76
CA ILE A 143 -5.07 1.21 9.73
C ILE A 143 -4.21 -0.04 9.88
N THR A 144 -4.79 -1.23 9.69
CA THR A 144 -4.11 -2.54 9.82
C THR A 144 -2.97 -2.71 8.83
N HIS A 145 -3.09 -2.19 7.61
CA HIS A 145 -2.03 -2.27 6.59
C HIS A 145 -1.39 -0.92 6.26
N LYS A 146 -1.97 0.20 6.69
CA LYS A 146 -1.49 1.53 6.30
C LYS A 146 -0.09 1.86 6.79
N TRP A 147 0.28 1.36 7.97
CA TRP A 147 1.62 1.52 8.51
C TRP A 147 2.66 0.77 7.64
N ALA A 148 2.33 -0.41 7.14
CA ALA A 148 3.21 -1.23 6.30
C ALA A 148 3.41 -0.59 4.93
N GLU A 149 2.33 -0.05 4.34
CA GLU A 149 2.36 0.72 3.10
C GLU A 149 3.27 1.96 3.22
N SER A 150 3.07 2.76 4.27
CA SER A 150 3.89 3.93 4.56
C SER A 150 5.37 3.58 4.73
N PHE A 151 5.63 2.56 5.53
CA PHE A 151 6.98 2.09 5.80
C PHE A 151 7.69 1.63 4.51
N ALA A 152 7.01 0.82 3.67
CA ALA A 152 7.59 0.33 2.42
C ALA A 152 7.87 1.45 1.42
N ILE A 153 6.96 2.42 1.24
CA ILE A 153 7.18 3.58 0.37
C ILE A 153 8.35 4.41 0.88
N ALA A 154 8.45 4.64 2.19
CA ALA A 154 9.57 5.36 2.78
C ALA A 154 10.90 4.63 2.54
N VAL A 155 10.95 3.30 2.67
CA VAL A 155 12.15 2.50 2.34
C VAL A 155 12.48 2.59 0.85
N GLN A 156 11.51 2.39 -0.03
CA GLN A 156 11.73 2.43 -1.49
C GLN A 156 12.24 3.79 -1.96
N LEU A 157 11.59 4.89 -1.55
CA LEU A 157 12.01 6.25 -1.92
C LEU A 157 13.41 6.59 -1.39
N ASN A 158 13.81 6.01 -0.25
CA ASN A 158 15.12 6.22 0.35
C ASN A 158 16.24 5.37 -0.27
N LYS A 159 15.90 4.30 -1.02
CA LYS A 159 16.85 3.49 -1.79
C LYS A 159 17.09 4.02 -3.23
N THR A 160 16.34 5.04 -3.66
CA THR A 160 16.50 5.66 -5.00
C THR A 160 17.64 6.69 -5.06
N SER A 161 18.06 7.06 -6.27
CA SER A 161 18.98 8.17 -6.54
C SER A 161 18.40 9.58 -6.28
N LEU A 162 17.14 9.70 -5.83
CA LEU A 162 16.53 10.99 -5.50
C LEU A 162 17.19 11.60 -4.25
N SER A 163 17.31 12.93 -4.22
CA SER A 163 17.75 13.63 -3.02
C SER A 163 16.77 13.42 -1.85
N THR A 164 17.26 13.40 -0.62
CA THR A 164 16.44 13.17 0.58
C THR A 164 15.26 14.13 0.68
N ALA A 165 15.43 15.40 0.25
CA ALA A 165 14.35 16.38 0.19
C ALA A 165 13.24 15.97 -0.79
N LYS A 166 13.59 15.46 -1.98
CA LYS A 166 12.61 14.97 -2.96
C LYS A 166 11.91 13.71 -2.45
N SER A 167 12.65 12.74 -1.92
CA SER A 167 12.08 11.53 -1.32
C SER A 167 11.10 11.89 -0.19
N LEU A 168 11.45 12.84 0.67
CA LEU A 168 10.57 13.31 1.74
C LEU A 168 9.33 14.03 1.19
N ALA A 169 9.47 14.85 0.14
CA ALA A 169 8.34 15.51 -0.50
C ALA A 169 7.34 14.50 -1.09
N PHE A 170 7.82 13.48 -1.81
CA PHE A 170 6.96 12.40 -2.31
C PHE A 170 6.29 11.63 -1.17
N PHE A 171 7.02 11.31 -0.10
CA PHE A 171 6.45 10.65 1.06
C PHE A 171 5.35 11.47 1.73
N LEU A 172 5.56 12.78 1.95
CA LEU A 172 4.55 13.66 2.52
C LEU A 172 3.33 13.81 1.61
N ALA A 173 3.53 13.87 0.29
CA ALA A 173 2.43 13.88 -0.67
C ALA A 173 1.60 12.58 -0.56
N PHE A 174 2.24 11.42 -0.48
CA PHE A 174 1.57 10.14 -0.24
C PHE A 174 0.80 10.14 1.09
N ALA A 175 1.40 10.65 2.17
CA ALA A 175 0.78 10.66 3.49
C ALA A 175 -0.52 11.48 3.56
N LEU A 176 -0.64 12.51 2.72
CA LEU A 176 -1.83 13.35 2.63
C LEU A 176 -2.95 12.74 1.79
N MET A 177 -2.70 11.68 1.01
CA MET A 177 -3.72 11.10 0.11
C MET A 177 -4.92 10.53 0.86
N THR A 178 -4.73 9.86 2.00
CA THR A 178 -5.84 9.31 2.78
C THR A 178 -6.67 10.39 3.48
N PRO A 179 -6.09 11.36 4.21
CA PRO A 179 -6.85 12.51 4.74
C PRO A 179 -7.57 13.31 3.65
N LEU A 180 -6.91 13.51 2.49
CA LEU A 180 -7.51 14.16 1.33
C LEU A 180 -8.72 13.37 0.82
N GLY A 181 -8.59 12.05 0.67
CA GLY A 181 -9.70 11.18 0.28
C GLY A 181 -10.86 11.27 1.26
N ILE A 182 -10.61 11.16 2.57
CA ILE A 182 -11.64 11.28 3.61
C ILE A 182 -12.36 12.64 3.51
N PHE A 183 -11.60 13.71 3.30
CA PHE A 183 -12.16 15.05 3.13
C PHE A 183 -13.03 15.15 1.87
N ILE A 184 -12.56 14.65 0.72
CA ILE A 184 -13.31 14.61 -0.54
C ILE A 184 -14.60 13.82 -0.35
N GLY A 185 -14.53 12.59 0.17
CA GLY A 185 -15.70 11.75 0.40
C GLY A 185 -16.71 12.38 1.37
N TRP A 186 -16.23 13.06 2.43
CA TRP A 186 -17.10 13.76 3.35
C TRP A 186 -17.77 14.99 2.71
N TYR A 187 -17.03 15.76 1.92
CA TYR A 187 -17.52 16.98 1.25
C TYR A 187 -18.54 16.66 0.15
N PHE A 188 -18.26 15.66 -0.69
CA PHE A 188 -19.11 15.21 -1.79
C PHE A 188 -20.13 14.13 -1.39
N GLY A 189 -20.28 13.83 -0.09
CA GLY A 189 -21.12 12.76 0.46
C GLY A 189 -22.63 12.85 0.19
N HIS A 190 -23.05 13.74 -0.72
CA HIS A 190 -24.39 13.84 -1.30
C HIS A 190 -24.28 13.70 -2.83
N GLY A 191 -24.51 12.51 -3.37
CA GLY A 191 -24.92 12.36 -4.78
C GLY A 191 -23.85 11.93 -5.81
N MET A 192 -22.74 11.32 -5.41
CA MET A 192 -21.78 10.70 -6.35
C MET A 192 -21.68 9.19 -6.15
N GLU A 193 -22.77 8.45 -6.41
CA GLU A 193 -22.65 7.04 -6.79
C GLU A 193 -22.18 6.99 -8.24
N THR A 194 -20.86 7.08 -8.46
CA THR A 194 -20.33 6.84 -9.80
C THR A 194 -20.30 5.34 -10.02
N HIS A 195 -21.21 4.81 -10.83
CA HIS A 195 -21.12 3.46 -11.43
C HIS A 195 -19.96 3.39 -12.45
N SER A 196 -18.78 3.85 -12.05
CA SER A 196 -17.59 3.92 -12.89
C SER A 196 -16.75 2.67 -12.68
N LEU A 197 -16.23 2.12 -13.77
CA LEU A 197 -15.24 1.04 -13.72
C LEU A 197 -13.92 1.48 -13.10
N PHE A 198 -13.76 2.77 -12.80
CA PHE A 198 -12.53 3.33 -12.24
C PHE A 198 -12.13 2.66 -10.91
N ASP A 199 -13.05 2.56 -9.96
CA ASP A 199 -12.75 2.02 -8.63
C ASP A 199 -12.35 0.53 -8.68
N PRO A 200 -13.10 -0.39 -9.32
CA PRO A 200 -12.70 -1.79 -9.37
C PRO A 200 -11.38 -2.00 -10.12
N ILE A 201 -11.12 -1.24 -11.20
CA ILE A 201 -9.84 -1.29 -11.92
C ILE A 201 -8.69 -0.84 -11.03
N LEU A 202 -8.85 0.26 -10.30
CA LEU A 202 -7.79 0.85 -9.49
C LEU A 202 -7.48 -0.02 -8.26
N ILE A 203 -8.50 -0.62 -7.63
CA ILE A 203 -8.32 -1.56 -6.51
C ILE A 203 -7.62 -2.83 -6.98
N ALA A 204 -7.99 -3.41 -8.14
CA ALA A 204 -7.27 -4.55 -8.73
C ALA A 204 -5.81 -4.21 -9.07
N ALA A 205 -5.57 -3.02 -9.65
CA ALA A 205 -4.21 -2.58 -9.94
C ALA A 205 -3.36 -2.44 -8.68
N SER A 206 -3.97 -1.91 -7.62
CA SER A 206 -3.34 -1.78 -6.32
C SER A 206 -3.08 -3.17 -5.71
N ALA A 207 -3.99 -4.13 -5.88
CA ALA A 207 -3.80 -5.51 -5.43
C ALA A 207 -2.59 -6.16 -6.14
N GLY A 208 -2.41 -5.90 -7.44
CA GLY A 208 -1.22 -6.35 -8.19
C GLY A 208 0.08 -5.74 -7.66
N THR A 209 0.05 -4.45 -7.29
CA THR A 209 1.18 -3.74 -6.67
C THR A 209 1.54 -4.37 -5.32
N PHE A 210 0.56 -4.56 -4.43
CA PHE A 210 0.75 -5.19 -3.12
C PHE A 210 1.20 -6.65 -3.25
N LEU A 211 0.63 -7.40 -4.20
CA LEU A 211 1.02 -8.80 -4.44
C LEU A 211 2.49 -8.88 -4.85
N TYR A 212 2.94 -8.00 -5.75
CA TYR A 212 4.33 -7.93 -6.16
C TYR A 212 5.25 -7.52 -5.00
N LEU A 213 4.88 -6.48 -4.24
CA LEU A 213 5.67 -6.03 -3.07
C LEU A 213 5.73 -7.09 -1.96
N GLY A 214 4.64 -7.83 -1.74
CA GLY A 214 4.51 -8.89 -0.75
C GLY A 214 5.09 -10.25 -1.18
N THR A 215 5.49 -10.41 -2.44
CA THR A 215 6.09 -11.66 -2.94
C THR A 215 7.51 -11.42 -3.43
N LEU A 216 7.73 -11.19 -4.73
CA LEU A 216 9.05 -11.17 -5.32
C LEU A 216 9.92 -10.06 -4.72
N HIS A 217 9.41 -8.84 -4.60
CA HIS A 217 10.21 -7.75 -4.05
C HIS A 217 10.54 -7.95 -2.56
N GLY A 218 9.56 -8.36 -1.75
CA GLY A 218 9.70 -8.51 -0.30
C GLY A 218 10.38 -9.82 0.12
N LEU A 219 9.90 -10.97 -0.38
CA LEU A 219 10.40 -12.30 -0.01
C LEU A 219 11.78 -12.60 -0.59
N GLU A 220 12.12 -12.15 -1.82
CA GLU A 220 13.45 -12.34 -2.41
C GLU A 220 14.53 -11.68 -1.54
N ARG A 221 14.30 -10.42 -1.15
CA ARG A 221 15.24 -9.62 -0.34
C ARG A 221 15.31 -10.06 1.12
N CYS A 222 14.22 -10.58 1.69
CA CYS A 222 14.13 -10.76 3.14
C CYS A 222 14.32 -12.20 3.64
N VAL A 223 13.86 -13.22 2.91
CA VAL A 223 13.73 -14.58 3.49
C VAL A 223 14.13 -15.71 2.55
N MET A 224 13.91 -15.59 1.24
CA MET A 224 13.98 -16.73 0.32
C MET A 224 15.28 -16.86 -0.48
N VAL A 225 16.02 -15.77 -0.75
CA VAL A 225 17.16 -15.83 -1.70
C VAL A 225 18.46 -15.25 -1.15
N GLU A 226 18.49 -14.00 -0.66
CA GLU A 226 19.76 -13.36 -0.24
C GLU A 226 20.18 -13.66 1.21
N ARG A 227 19.22 -13.95 2.09
CA ARG A 227 19.46 -14.28 3.52
C ARG A 227 18.89 -15.65 3.90
N CYS A 228 19.26 -16.67 3.12
CA CYS A 228 18.73 -18.03 3.25
C CYS A 228 18.69 -18.56 4.69
N CYS A 229 17.62 -19.31 5.00
CA CYS A 229 17.43 -20.13 6.20
C CYS A 229 17.16 -19.40 7.54
N ASN A 230 16.76 -18.12 7.54
CA ASN A 230 16.31 -17.47 8.77
C ASN A 230 14.81 -17.71 9.04
N LEU A 231 14.48 -18.87 9.62
CA LEU A 231 13.12 -19.27 9.98
C LEU A 231 12.41 -18.25 10.90
N ASN A 232 13.16 -17.51 11.72
CA ASN A 232 12.58 -16.48 12.59
C ASN A 232 12.02 -15.32 11.77
N HIS A 233 12.73 -14.86 10.74
CA HIS A 233 12.22 -13.83 9.83
C HIS A 233 11.01 -14.28 9.02
N PHE A 234 10.96 -15.55 8.61
CA PHE A 234 9.78 -16.10 7.95
C PHE A 234 8.54 -16.07 8.85
N SER A 235 8.71 -16.29 10.16
CA SER A 235 7.60 -16.20 11.11
C SER A 235 6.94 -14.80 11.13
N PHE A 236 7.70 -13.72 10.93
CA PHE A 236 7.14 -12.36 10.83
C PHE A 236 6.31 -12.15 9.56
N VAL A 237 6.67 -12.80 8.45
CA VAL A 237 5.83 -12.83 7.24
C VAL A 237 4.50 -13.52 7.55
N ILE A 238 4.53 -14.68 8.20
CA ILE A 238 3.32 -15.42 8.60
C ILE A 238 2.45 -14.55 9.53
N ILE A 239 3.05 -13.91 10.53
CA ILE A 239 2.34 -13.02 11.46
C ILE A 239 1.67 -11.87 10.71
N GLY A 240 2.37 -11.23 9.77
CA GLY A 240 1.81 -10.15 8.96
C GLY A 240 0.62 -10.61 8.10
N PHE A 241 0.73 -11.79 7.49
CA PHE A 241 -0.35 -12.38 6.70
C PHE A 241 -1.56 -12.72 7.58
N LEU A 242 -1.35 -13.36 8.72
CA LEU A 242 -2.41 -13.72 9.66
C LEU A 242 -3.10 -12.50 10.26
N LEU A 243 -2.36 -11.42 10.50
CA LEU A 243 -2.92 -10.15 10.95
C LEU A 243 -3.92 -9.60 9.92
N MET A 244 -3.58 -9.63 8.63
CA MET A 244 -4.52 -9.25 7.57
C MET A 244 -5.68 -10.23 7.42
N ALA A 245 -5.43 -11.53 7.52
CA ALA A 245 -6.48 -12.54 7.47
C ALA A 245 -7.51 -12.38 8.60
N SER A 246 -7.03 -12.02 9.80
CA SER A 246 -7.89 -11.76 10.96
C SER A 246 -8.84 -10.61 10.66
N VAL A 247 -8.33 -9.49 10.14
CA VAL A 247 -9.16 -8.32 9.83
C VAL A 247 -10.11 -8.60 8.68
N ALA A 248 -9.65 -9.29 7.63
CA ALA A 248 -10.51 -9.69 6.51
C ALA A 248 -11.63 -10.67 6.90
N ALA A 249 -11.53 -11.38 8.02
CA ALA A 249 -12.60 -12.24 8.51
C ALA A 249 -13.71 -11.45 9.24
N TYR A 250 -13.43 -10.23 9.69
CA TYR A 250 -14.36 -9.38 10.44
C TYR A 250 -14.93 -8.22 9.63
N VAL A 251 -14.33 -7.89 8.49
CA VAL A 251 -14.74 -6.82 7.56
C VAL A 251 -15.45 -7.45 6.38
#